data_AF-A0A0P0W9K7-F1
#
_entry.id   AF-A0A0P0W9K7-F1
#
_cell.length_a   1.000
_cell.length_b   1.000
_cell.length_c   1.000
_cell.angle_alpha   90.00
_cell.angle_beta   90.00
_cell.angle_gamma   90.00
#
_symmetry.space_group_name_H-M   'P 1'
#
loop_
_entity.id
_entity.type
_entity.pdbx_description
1 polymer ?
#
loop_
_entity_poly.entity_id
_entity_poly.type
_entity_poly.pdbx_seq_one_letter_code
_entity_poly.pdbx_strand_id
1 'polypeptide(L)'
;AKAGELGAPVGIMVMKGISTYIQEIEELCTDYPKTTVIFDHMAFCKPPMNIEEEKAFTSFLELSRFPQIYVKYSALFRISREAYPYEDTSQLLSRVISSYGANRIMWGSDFPFVVPECGYKGAKEAISHVAGKIPVSSSDLEWILGKTVTQLFQGAWVSA
;
A
#
# COMPACT_ATOMS: atom_id res chain seq x y z
N ALA A 1 3.19 21.12 -2.91
CA ALA A 1 3.66 22.26 -2.08
C ALA A 1 2.93 22.37 -0.73
N LYS A 2 1.71 22.92 -0.68
CA LYS A 2 1.06 23.28 0.61
C LYS A 2 0.87 22.12 1.59
N ALA A 3 0.53 20.94 1.09
CA ALA A 3 0.38 19.73 1.91
C ALA A 3 1.67 19.40 2.69
N GLY A 4 2.83 19.45 2.02
CA GLY A 4 4.13 19.24 2.67
C GLY A 4 4.52 20.34 3.67
N GLU A 5 4.11 21.59 3.46
CA GLU A 5 4.29 22.66 4.47
C GLU A 5 3.49 22.39 5.75
N LEU A 6 2.30 21.81 5.60
CA LEU A 6 1.37 21.52 6.70
C LEU A 6 1.58 20.14 7.32
N GLY A 7 2.48 19.31 6.76
CA GLY A 7 2.63 17.92 7.17
C GLY A 7 1.42 17.03 6.84
N ALA A 8 0.57 17.44 5.89
CA ALA A 8 -0.61 16.69 5.48
C ALA A 8 -0.24 15.65 4.42
N PRO A 9 -0.49 14.34 4.64
CA PRO A 9 -0.25 13.32 3.63
C PRO A 9 -1.21 13.46 2.44
N VAL A 10 -0.72 13.17 1.24
CA VAL A 10 -1.51 13.17 0.00
C VAL A 10 -1.71 11.73 -0.47
N GLY A 11 -2.97 11.30 -0.54
CA GLY A 11 -3.35 10.01 -1.14
C GLY A 11 -3.35 10.10 -2.66
N ILE A 12 -2.72 9.13 -3.33
CA ILE A 12 -2.72 8.98 -4.79
C ILE A 12 -3.42 7.67 -5.15
N MET A 13 -4.49 7.79 -5.92
CA MET A 13 -5.28 6.68 -6.40
C MET A 13 -5.19 6.57 -7.92
N VAL A 14 -4.51 5.53 -8.39
CA VAL A 14 -4.27 5.27 -9.83
C VAL A 14 -5.11 4.09 -10.31
N MET A 15 -6.44 4.24 -10.34
CA MET A 15 -7.38 3.13 -10.65
C MET A 15 -7.11 2.40 -11.98
N LYS A 16 -6.51 3.10 -12.96
CA LYS A 16 -6.18 2.55 -14.28
C LYS A 16 -4.77 1.93 -14.36
N GLY A 17 -4.11 1.76 -13.22
CA GLY A 17 -2.71 1.32 -13.13
C GLY A 17 -1.74 2.49 -13.07
N ILE A 18 -0.59 2.25 -12.46
CA ILE A 18 0.43 3.27 -12.19
C ILE A 18 1.28 3.63 -13.42
N SER A 19 1.37 2.76 -14.42
CA SER A 19 2.35 2.87 -15.52
C SER A 19 2.34 4.20 -16.25
N THR A 20 1.15 4.79 -16.44
CA THR A 20 0.98 6.06 -17.17
C THR A 20 1.28 7.30 -16.32
N TYR A 21 1.63 7.13 -15.04
CA TYR A 21 1.80 8.22 -14.08
C TYR A 21 3.18 8.21 -13.41
N ILE A 22 4.05 7.25 -13.76
CA ILE A 22 5.35 7.10 -13.09
C ILE A 22 6.16 8.39 -13.19
N GLN A 23 6.27 8.97 -14.38
CA GLN A 23 7.06 10.19 -14.59
C GLN A 23 6.52 11.35 -13.75
N GLU A 24 5.21 11.59 -13.78
CA GLU A 24 4.57 12.68 -13.03
C GLU A 24 4.70 12.50 -11.52
N ILE A 25 4.68 11.25 -11.04
CA ILE A 25 4.91 10.95 -9.62
C ILE A 25 6.37 11.22 -9.23
N GLU A 26 7.33 10.84 -10.08
CA GLU A 26 8.75 11.10 -9.85
C GLU A 26 9.05 12.59 -9.80
N GLU A 27 8.48 13.36 -10.73
CA GLU A 27 8.56 14.82 -10.76
C GLU A 27 7.96 15.42 -9.48
N LEU A 28 6.75 14.99 -9.09
CA LEU A 28 6.12 15.45 -7.85
C LEU A 28 6.97 15.16 -6.60
N CYS A 29 7.54 13.96 -6.51
CA CYS A 29 8.36 13.57 -5.37
C CYS A 29 9.70 14.31 -5.34
N THR A 30 10.26 14.63 -6.51
CA THR A 30 11.50 15.40 -6.65
C THR A 30 11.28 16.86 -6.28
N ASP A 31 10.21 17.47 -6.77
CA ASP A 31 9.89 18.89 -6.56
C ASP A 31 9.40 19.17 -5.13
N TYR A 32 8.73 18.20 -4.51
CA TYR A 32 8.12 18.35 -3.19
C TYR A 32 8.55 17.26 -2.20
N PRO A 33 9.85 17.17 -1.85
CA PRO A 33 10.38 16.09 -1.02
C PRO A 33 9.83 16.06 0.41
N LYS A 34 9.24 17.17 0.88
CA LYS A 34 8.57 17.27 2.19
C LYS A 34 7.12 16.78 2.18
N THR A 35 6.53 16.51 1.01
CA THR A 35 5.14 16.06 0.92
C THR A 35 5.09 14.55 1.04
N THR A 36 4.52 14.05 2.13
CA THR A 36 4.21 12.62 2.26
C THR A 36 3.20 12.21 1.20
N VAL A 37 3.50 11.11 0.50
CA VAL A 37 2.63 10.51 -0.51
C VAL A 37 2.20 9.13 -0.04
N ILE A 38 0.92 8.80 -0.19
CA ILE A 38 0.40 7.47 0.11
C ILE A 38 -0.24 6.90 -1.15
N PHE A 39 0.30 5.80 -1.67
CA PHE A 39 -0.35 5.05 -2.72
C PHE A 39 -1.51 4.24 -2.17
N ASP A 40 -2.72 4.53 -2.64
CA ASP A 40 -3.90 3.75 -2.30
C ASP A 40 -3.87 2.40 -3.00
N HIS A 41 -4.29 1.35 -2.29
CA HIS A 41 -4.53 0.00 -2.81
C HIS A 41 -3.37 -0.55 -3.66
N MET A 42 -2.13 -0.47 -3.16
CA MET A 42 -0.93 -0.95 -3.87
C MET A 42 -0.75 -0.34 -5.27
N ALA A 43 -1.18 0.92 -5.44
CA ALA A 43 -1.22 1.60 -6.73
C ALA A 43 -1.97 0.80 -7.82
N PHE A 44 -2.97 0.01 -7.41
CA PHE A 44 -3.73 -0.92 -8.25
C PHE A 44 -2.89 -1.97 -9.00
N CYS A 45 -1.65 -2.21 -8.56
CA CYS A 45 -0.85 -3.33 -9.05
C CYS A 45 -1.47 -4.66 -8.59
N LYS A 46 -1.73 -5.54 -9.55
CA LYS A 46 -2.15 -6.93 -9.33
C LYS A 46 -0.95 -7.87 -9.39
N PRO A 47 -1.03 -9.11 -8.89
CA PRO A 47 -0.01 -10.12 -9.16
C PRO A 47 0.24 -10.22 -10.67
N PRO A 48 1.47 -9.94 -11.15
CA PRO A 48 1.75 -9.87 -12.58
C PRO A 48 1.53 -11.23 -13.28
N MET A 49 0.87 -11.20 -14.44
CA MET A 49 0.68 -12.37 -15.31
C MET A 49 1.45 -12.27 -16.63
N ASN A 50 1.98 -11.08 -16.94
CA ASN A 50 2.71 -10.82 -18.17
C ASN A 50 3.82 -9.77 -17.94
N ILE A 51 4.64 -9.56 -18.97
CA ILE A 51 5.81 -8.68 -18.92
C ILE A 51 5.42 -7.21 -18.68
N GLU A 52 4.28 -6.75 -19.21
CA GLU A 52 3.85 -5.36 -19.05
C GLU A 52 3.42 -5.07 -17.61
N GLU A 53 2.68 -5.99 -17.00
CA GLU A 53 2.29 -5.92 -15.60
C GLU A 53 3.50 -6.05 -14.66
N GLU A 54 4.47 -6.90 -15.01
CA GLU A 54 5.70 -7.04 -14.23
C GLU A 54 6.56 -5.76 -14.29
N LYS A 55 6.63 -5.11 -15.45
CA LYS A 55 7.26 -3.80 -15.60
C LYS A 55 6.55 -2.74 -14.76
N ALA A 56 5.22 -2.67 -14.84
CA ALA A 56 4.43 -1.73 -14.05
C ALA A 56 4.67 -1.89 -12.54
N PHE A 57 4.66 -3.14 -12.06
CA PHE A 57 4.92 -3.44 -10.66
C PHE A 57 6.37 -3.15 -10.27
N THR A 58 7.33 -3.45 -11.13
CA THR A 58 8.74 -3.11 -10.91
C THR A 58 8.95 -1.59 -10.80
N SER A 59 8.39 -0.80 -11.71
CA SER A 59 8.46 0.67 -11.63
C SER A 59 7.82 1.21 -10.35
N PHE A 60 6.70 0.62 -9.91
CA PHE A 60 6.12 0.93 -8.61
C PHE A 60 7.06 0.60 -7.44
N LEU A 61 7.75 -0.54 -7.47
CA LEU A 61 8.74 -0.90 -6.43
C LEU A 61 9.93 0.07 -6.43
N GLU A 62 10.41 0.49 -7.59
CA GLU A 62 11.53 1.44 -7.75
C GLU A 62 11.23 2.83 -7.18
N LEU A 63 9.96 3.21 -7.05
CA LEU A 63 9.57 4.44 -6.36
C LEU A 63 9.90 4.41 -4.85
N SER A 64 10.22 3.25 -4.27
CA SER A 64 10.62 3.15 -2.87
C SER A 64 11.89 3.92 -2.52
N ARG A 65 12.68 4.33 -3.54
CA ARG A 65 13.82 5.25 -3.42
C ARG A 65 13.44 6.64 -2.88
N PHE A 66 12.18 7.04 -3.03
CA PHE A 66 11.64 8.26 -2.44
C PHE A 66 11.16 7.96 -1.00
N PRO A 67 11.88 8.45 0.04
CA PRO A 67 11.59 8.10 1.43
C PRO A 67 10.23 8.62 1.93
N GLN A 68 9.64 9.59 1.24
CA GLN A 68 8.34 10.17 1.54
C GLN A 68 7.14 9.35 1.04
N ILE A 69 7.37 8.26 0.30
CA ILE A 69 6.32 7.41 -0.26
C ILE A 69 5.97 6.26 0.69
N TYR A 70 4.67 6.14 0.96
CA TYR A 70 4.03 5.10 1.73
C TYR A 70 3.01 4.34 0.87
N VAL A 71 2.67 3.12 1.29
CA VAL A 71 1.77 2.25 0.53
C VAL A 71 0.65 1.74 1.43
N LYS A 72 -0.59 1.80 0.95
CA LYS A 72 -1.72 1.08 1.57
C LYS A 72 -1.85 -0.31 0.97
N TYR A 73 -1.52 -1.33 1.77
CA TYR A 73 -1.88 -2.71 1.50
C TYR A 73 -3.33 -2.94 1.90
N SER A 74 -4.25 -2.66 0.97
CA SER A 74 -5.67 -2.53 1.24
C SER A 74 -6.51 -2.94 0.04
N ALA A 75 -7.82 -3.12 0.24
CA ALA A 75 -8.76 -3.52 -0.80
C ALA A 75 -8.30 -4.76 -1.59
N LEU A 76 -7.91 -5.84 -0.90
CA LEU A 76 -7.32 -7.02 -1.54
C LEU A 76 -8.20 -7.59 -2.66
N PHE A 77 -9.53 -7.53 -2.51
CA PHE A 77 -10.50 -7.91 -3.54
C PHE A 77 -10.36 -7.13 -4.87
N ARG A 78 -9.77 -5.93 -4.87
CA ARG A 78 -9.53 -5.13 -6.09
C ARG A 78 -8.24 -5.54 -6.81
N ILE A 79 -7.22 -5.94 -6.05
CA ILE A 79 -5.87 -6.20 -6.56
C ILE A 79 -5.55 -7.69 -6.71
N SER A 80 -6.32 -8.57 -6.09
CA SER A 80 -6.22 -10.01 -6.28
C SER A 80 -6.82 -10.45 -7.62
N ARG A 81 -6.36 -11.59 -8.09
CA ARG A 81 -6.90 -12.37 -9.21
C ARG A 81 -7.58 -13.64 -8.71
N GLU A 82 -7.42 -13.97 -7.44
CA GLU A 82 -8.01 -15.14 -6.80
C GLU A 82 -9.23 -14.74 -5.95
N ALA A 83 -10.08 -15.72 -5.65
CA ALA A 83 -11.13 -15.54 -4.68
C ALA A 83 -10.54 -15.34 -3.27
N TYR A 84 -11.37 -14.87 -2.34
CA TYR A 84 -11.05 -14.88 -0.91
C TYR A 84 -10.44 -16.24 -0.49
N PRO A 85 -9.31 -16.29 0.25
CA PRO A 85 -8.68 -15.20 1.00
C PRO A 85 -7.59 -14.40 0.26
N TYR A 86 -7.62 -14.36 -1.09
CA TYR A 86 -6.73 -13.51 -1.91
C TYR A 86 -5.24 -13.89 -1.78
N GLU A 87 -4.94 -15.18 -1.79
CA GLU A 87 -3.61 -15.73 -1.46
C GLU A 87 -2.49 -15.25 -2.40
N ASP A 88 -2.80 -15.06 -3.68
CA ASP A 88 -1.91 -14.48 -4.69
C ASP A 88 -1.31 -13.11 -4.32
N THR A 89 -1.98 -12.35 -3.45
CA THR A 89 -1.46 -11.05 -2.96
C THR A 89 -0.30 -11.19 -1.97
N SER A 90 0.04 -12.41 -1.53
CA SER A 90 1.17 -12.69 -0.63
C SER A 90 2.52 -12.30 -1.25
N GLN A 91 2.71 -12.63 -2.54
CA GLN A 91 3.94 -12.29 -3.26
C GLN A 91 4.07 -10.78 -3.47
N LEU A 92 2.94 -10.08 -3.69
CA LEU A 92 2.94 -8.61 -3.74
C LEU A 92 3.39 -8.02 -2.40
N LEU A 93 2.82 -8.51 -1.29
CA LEU A 93 3.18 -8.05 0.04
C LEU A 93 4.67 -8.28 0.33
N SER A 94 5.20 -9.46 0.03
CA SER A 94 6.62 -9.77 0.21
C SER A 94 7.52 -8.81 -0.55
N ARG A 95 7.25 -8.57 -1.85
CA ARG A 95 8.06 -7.67 -2.67
C ARG A 95 7.99 -6.22 -2.22
N VAL A 96 6.81 -5.74 -1.81
CA VAL A 96 6.67 -4.38 -1.28
C VAL A 96 7.36 -4.22 0.06
N ILE A 97 7.31 -5.22 0.96
CA ILE A 97 8.11 -5.22 2.20
C ILE A 97 9.60 -5.11 1.87
N SER A 98 10.10 -5.89 0.91
CA SER A 98 11.52 -5.85 0.53
C SER A 98 11.96 -4.49 -0.04
N SER A 99 11.10 -3.80 -0.79
CA SER A 99 11.44 -2.51 -1.42
C SER A 99 11.21 -1.30 -0.52
N TYR A 100 10.08 -1.26 0.19
CA TYR A 100 9.64 -0.11 1.00
C TYR A 100 9.99 -0.24 2.48
N GLY A 101 10.16 -1.47 2.97
CA GLY A 101 10.17 -1.74 4.41
C GLY A 101 8.77 -1.68 5.01
N ALA A 102 8.53 -2.53 6.01
CA ALA A 102 7.21 -2.64 6.66
C ALA A 102 6.75 -1.32 7.30
N ASN A 103 7.69 -0.48 7.75
CA ASN A 103 7.41 0.83 8.35
C ASN A 103 6.93 1.90 7.36
N ARG A 104 6.84 1.59 6.05
CA ARG A 104 6.20 2.44 5.04
C ARG A 104 4.94 1.81 4.44
N ILE A 105 4.47 0.70 4.99
CA ILE A 105 3.27 -0.01 4.56
C ILE A 105 2.22 0.09 5.66
N MET A 106 0.96 0.30 5.28
CA MET A 106 -0.17 0.29 6.21
C MET A 106 -1.34 -0.52 5.66
N TRP A 107 -2.03 -1.27 6.52
CA TRP A 107 -3.22 -2.03 6.16
C TRP A 107 -4.47 -1.16 6.19
N GLY A 108 -5.44 -1.48 5.33
CA GLY A 108 -6.77 -0.90 5.36
C GLY A 108 -7.81 -1.82 4.73
N SER A 109 -9.03 -1.84 5.26
CA SER A 109 -10.08 -2.75 4.78
C SER A 109 -10.75 -2.30 3.47
N ASP A 110 -10.77 -0.99 3.19
CA ASP A 110 -11.62 -0.38 2.15
C ASP A 110 -13.13 -0.50 2.44
N PHE A 111 -13.52 -0.41 3.72
CA PHE A 111 -14.93 -0.22 4.09
C PHE A 111 -15.47 1.11 3.50
N PRO A 112 -16.70 1.14 2.94
CA PRO A 112 -17.71 0.07 2.94
C PRO A 112 -17.62 -0.90 1.75
N PHE A 113 -16.71 -0.70 0.79
CA PHE A 113 -16.64 -1.50 -0.44
C PHE A 113 -16.27 -2.96 -0.20
N VAL A 114 -15.59 -3.27 0.90
CA VAL A 114 -15.26 -4.64 1.29
C VAL A 114 -16.46 -5.47 1.77
N VAL A 115 -17.57 -4.81 2.12
CA VAL A 115 -18.78 -5.45 2.66
C VAL A 115 -19.39 -6.50 1.73
N PRO A 116 -19.69 -6.21 0.45
CA PRO A 116 -20.22 -7.20 -0.49
C PRO A 116 -19.22 -8.31 -0.85
N GLU A 117 -17.94 -8.15 -0.55
CA GLU A 117 -16.87 -9.08 -0.92
C GLU A 117 -16.69 -10.15 0.16
N CYS A 118 -15.92 -9.84 1.22
CA CYS A 118 -15.67 -10.75 2.34
C CYS A 118 -16.08 -10.16 3.70
N GLY A 119 -16.65 -8.95 3.71
CA GLY A 119 -16.94 -8.23 4.94
C GLY A 119 -15.69 -7.69 5.65
N TYR A 120 -15.90 -6.79 6.61
CA TYR A 120 -14.79 -6.21 7.39
C TYR A 120 -14.00 -7.28 8.14
N LYS A 121 -14.70 -8.26 8.74
CA LYS A 121 -14.07 -9.40 9.44
C LYS A 121 -13.23 -10.24 8.49
N GLY A 122 -13.76 -10.60 7.31
CA GLY A 122 -13.02 -11.37 6.31
C GLY A 122 -11.78 -10.63 5.83
N ALA A 123 -11.83 -9.32 5.60
CA ALA A 123 -10.64 -8.57 5.21
C ALA A 123 -9.55 -8.55 6.29
N LYS A 124 -9.92 -8.52 7.58
CA LYS A 124 -8.97 -8.68 8.69
C LYS A 124 -8.36 -10.09 8.73
N GLU A 125 -9.16 -11.12 8.45
CA GLU A 125 -8.67 -12.52 8.40
C GLU A 125 -7.77 -12.75 7.18
N ALA A 126 -8.10 -12.15 6.04
CA ALA A 126 -7.33 -12.26 4.80
C ALA A 126 -5.89 -11.74 4.95
N ILE A 127 -5.68 -10.61 5.62
CA ILE A 127 -4.30 -10.12 5.85
C ILE A 127 -3.49 -11.10 6.70
N SER A 128 -4.07 -11.71 7.74
CA SER A 128 -3.37 -12.73 8.53
C SER A 128 -3.07 -13.98 7.72
N HIS A 129 -4.01 -14.43 6.88
CA HIS A 129 -3.81 -15.56 5.97
C HIS A 129 -2.66 -15.29 5.00
N VAL A 130 -2.71 -14.17 4.29
CA VAL A 130 -1.73 -13.78 3.27
C VAL A 130 -0.35 -13.56 3.87
N ALA A 131 -0.25 -12.90 5.03
CA ALA A 131 1.00 -12.73 5.76
C ALA A 131 1.62 -14.09 6.15
N GLY A 132 0.80 -15.07 6.54
CA GLY A 132 1.27 -16.42 6.89
C GLY A 132 1.88 -17.22 5.73
N LYS A 133 1.78 -16.74 4.49
CA LYS A 133 2.34 -17.37 3.29
C LYS A 133 3.74 -16.91 2.94
N ILE A 134 4.27 -15.91 3.64
CA ILE A 134 5.59 -15.32 3.39
C ILE A 134 6.39 -15.22 4.69
N PRO A 135 7.74 -15.18 4.63
CA PRO A 135 8.56 -14.96 5.81
C PRO A 135 8.46 -13.50 6.26
N VAL A 136 7.42 -13.17 7.04
CA VAL A 136 7.23 -11.85 7.64
C VAL A 136 7.40 -11.93 9.16
N SER A 137 8.17 -11.01 9.74
CA SER A 137 8.35 -10.97 11.19
C SER A 137 7.12 -10.42 11.91
N SER A 138 6.95 -10.75 13.19
CA SER A 138 5.91 -10.14 14.03
C SER A 138 6.06 -8.63 14.11
N SER A 139 7.31 -8.13 14.19
CA SER A 139 7.61 -6.69 14.19
C SER A 139 7.15 -5.99 12.91
N ASP A 140 7.38 -6.60 11.74
CA ASP A 140 6.92 -6.06 10.46
C ASP A 140 5.40 -6.04 10.38
N LEU A 141 4.72 -7.08 10.88
CA LEU A 141 3.26 -7.10 10.93
C LEU A 141 2.69 -6.02 11.85
N GLU A 142 3.34 -5.72 12.99
CA GLU A 142 2.92 -4.61 13.85
C GLU A 142 3.02 -3.25 13.14
N TRP A 143 4.04 -3.06 12.29
CA TRP A 143 4.14 -1.88 11.44
C TRP A 143 2.99 -1.78 10.46
N ILE A 144 2.78 -2.84 9.68
CA ILE A 144 1.76 -2.91 8.64
C ILE A 144 0.36 -2.73 9.24
N LEU A 145 0.07 -3.35 10.38
CA LEU A 145 -1.27 -3.35 10.97
C LEU A 145 -1.59 -2.11 11.81
N GLY A 146 -0.63 -1.23 12.11
CA GLY A 146 -0.93 -0.05 12.91
C GLY A 146 0.19 0.95 13.13
N LYS A 147 1.43 0.54 13.39
CA LYS A 147 2.46 1.53 13.77
C LYS A 147 2.76 2.54 12.66
N THR A 148 2.73 2.12 11.39
CA THR A 148 2.97 3.01 10.25
C THR A 148 1.93 4.14 10.22
N VAL A 149 0.63 3.81 10.29
CA VAL A 149 -0.43 4.82 10.23
C VAL A 149 -0.42 5.72 11.47
N THR A 150 -0.15 5.16 12.66
CA THR A 150 -0.03 5.94 13.91
C THR A 150 1.13 6.93 13.86
N GLN A 151 2.28 6.52 13.31
CA GLN A 151 3.42 7.41 13.14
C GLN A 151 3.16 8.48 12.08
N LEU A 152 2.43 8.15 11.01
CA LEU A 152 2.21 9.07 9.90
C LEU A 152 1.16 10.15 10.24
N PHE A 153 0.13 9.78 11.01
CA PHE A 153 -0.97 10.66 11.39
C PHE A 153 -0.92 10.99 12.90
N GLN A 154 0.23 11.43 13.39
CA GLN A 154 0.42 11.81 14.80
C GLN A 154 -0.62 12.83 15.26
N GLY A 155 -1.18 12.61 16.45
CA GLY A 155 -2.18 13.51 17.05
C GLY A 155 -3.60 13.36 16.51
N ALA A 156 -3.84 12.57 15.45
CA ALA A 156 -5.19 12.29 14.94
C ALA A 156 -5.92 11.17 15.71
N TRP A 157 -5.17 10.38 16.49
CA TRP A 157 -5.64 9.21 17.23
C TRP A 157 -5.28 9.32 18.71
N VAL A 158 -5.49 10.48 19.31
CA VAL A 158 -5.48 10.58 20.78
C VAL A 158 -6.74 9.86 21.24
N SER A 159 -6.57 8.64 21.75
CA SER A 159 -7.60 7.97 22.54
C SER A 159 -8.02 8.91 23.66
N ALA A 160 -9.29 9.27 23.70
CA ALA A 160 -9.95 9.72 24.91
C ALA A 160 -9.97 8.60 25.96
#